data_AF-A0A966D5V9-F1
#
_entry.id   AF-A0A966D5V9-F1
#
_cell.length_a   1.000
_cell.length_b   1.000
_cell.length_c   1.000
_cell.angle_alpha   90.00
_cell.angle_beta   90.00
_cell.angle_gamma   90.00
#
_symmetry.space_group_name_H-M   'P 1'
#
loop_
_entity.id
_entity.type
_entity.pdbx_description
1 polymer ?
#
loop_
_entity_poly.entity_id
_entity_poly.type
_entity_poly.pdbx_seq_one_letter_code
_entity_poly.pdbx_strand_id
1 'polypeptide(L)'
;TPIYPVTVNDPGATEVMRSAAVDVLGEENVVEVPVAMGSEDFSYFGEKVPAAYVFLGIADEEKGTNNQHHNPKFNVNDEVLPRGAALLAAFAMRMNGESCPHK
;
A
#
# COMPACT_ATOMS: atom_id res chain seq x y z
N THR A 1 16.31 11.47 18.73
CA THR A 1 15.67 10.18 18.40
C THR A 1 14.78 10.40 17.20
N PRO A 2 14.73 9.49 16.21
CA PRO A 2 13.73 9.58 15.14
C PRO A 2 12.32 9.67 15.75
N ILE A 3 11.44 10.47 15.16
CA ILE A 3 10.05 10.60 15.65
C ILE A 3 9.27 9.32 15.35
N TYR A 4 9.59 8.63 14.25
CA TYR A 4 9.05 7.34 13.83
C TYR A 4 10.18 6.41 13.36
N PRO A 5 10.10 5.08 13.60
CA PRO A 5 10.99 4.10 12.97
C PRO A 5 10.86 4.08 11.44
N VAL A 6 11.72 3.32 10.77
CA VAL A 6 11.60 3.08 9.33
C VAL A 6 10.43 2.12 9.09
N THR A 7 9.53 2.47 8.17
CA THR A 7 8.48 1.54 7.70
C THR A 7 9.12 0.46 6.85
N VAL A 8 9.34 -0.71 7.44
CA VAL A 8 9.85 -1.90 6.75
C VAL A 8 8.69 -2.85 6.48
N ASN A 9 8.48 -3.21 5.22
CA ASN A 9 7.52 -4.24 4.88
C ASN A 9 8.12 -5.63 5.13
N ASP A 10 7.32 -6.52 5.72
CA ASP A 10 7.65 -7.93 5.82
C ASP A 10 7.63 -8.58 4.43
N PRO A 11 8.67 -9.36 4.04
CA PRO A 11 8.72 -9.98 2.71
C PRO A 11 7.54 -10.91 2.41
N GLY A 12 7.06 -11.67 3.40
CA GLY A 12 5.94 -12.59 3.22
C GLY A 12 4.62 -11.85 3.03
N ALA A 13 4.32 -10.89 3.90
CA ALA A 13 3.14 -10.04 3.76
C ALA A 13 3.15 -9.23 2.47
N THR A 14 4.34 -8.80 2.01
CA THR A 14 4.52 -8.09 0.74
C THR A 14 4.17 -8.98 -0.44
N GLU A 15 4.60 -10.25 -0.44
CA GLU A 15 4.27 -11.18 -1.53
C GLU A 15 2.76 -11.48 -1.59
N VAL A 16 2.12 -11.67 -0.45
CA VAL A 16 0.65 -11.85 -0.38
C VAL A 16 -0.07 -10.60 -0.90
N MET A 17 0.38 -9.41 -0.50
CA MET A 17 -0.17 -8.14 -0.99
C MET A 17 0.04 -7.99 -2.50
N ARG A 18 1.23 -8.32 -3.02
CA ARG A 18 1.52 -8.29 -4.46
C ARG A 18 0.58 -9.22 -5.22
N SER A 19 0.44 -10.46 -4.77
CA SER A 19 -0.44 -11.44 -5.39
C SER A 19 -1.90 -10.98 -5.38
N ALA A 20 -2.38 -10.37 -4.28
CA ALA A 20 -3.70 -9.75 -4.22
C ALA A 20 -3.85 -8.57 -5.20
N ALA A 21 -2.81 -7.74 -5.32
CA ALA A 21 -2.80 -6.61 -6.24
C ALA A 21 -2.84 -7.04 -7.70
N VAL A 22 -2.09 -8.08 -8.10
CA VAL A 22 -2.11 -8.61 -9.46
C VAL A 22 -3.51 -9.09 -9.85
N ASP A 23 -4.19 -9.81 -8.96
CA ASP A 23 -5.51 -10.35 -9.28
C ASP A 23 -6.60 -9.25 -9.34
N VAL A 24 -6.46 -8.19 -8.54
CA VAL A 24 -7.43 -7.08 -8.50
C VAL A 24 -7.16 -6.03 -9.58
N LEU A 25 -5.89 -5.77 -9.89
CA LEU A 25 -5.46 -4.63 -10.71
C LEU A 25 -4.82 -5.03 -12.04
N GLY A 26 -4.40 -6.29 -12.21
CA GLY A 26 -3.57 -6.74 -13.34
C GLY A 26 -2.08 -6.52 -13.08
N GLU A 27 -1.26 -7.44 -13.58
CA GLU A 27 0.21 -7.44 -13.39
C GLU A 27 0.86 -6.13 -13.87
N GLU A 28 0.36 -5.55 -14.96
CA GLU A 28 0.87 -4.32 -15.56
C GLU A 28 0.64 -3.07 -14.69
N ASN A 29 -0.27 -3.14 -13.71
CA ASN A 29 -0.60 -2.05 -12.80
C ASN A 29 0.06 -2.21 -11.42
N VAL A 30 0.90 -3.23 -11.23
CA VAL A 30 1.66 -3.46 -10.00
C VAL A 30 3.12 -3.15 -10.26
N VAL A 31 3.63 -2.12 -9.58
CA VAL A 31 5.00 -1.61 -9.80
C VAL A 31 5.78 -1.56 -8.49
N GLU A 32 7.09 -1.84 -8.58
CA GLU A 32 8.01 -1.55 -7.48
C GLU A 32 8.28 -0.04 -7.42
N VAL A 33 8.16 0.52 -6.21
CA VAL A 33 8.42 1.93 -5.97
C VAL A 33 9.76 2.10 -5.25
N PRO A 34 10.50 3.21 -5.51
CA PRO A 34 11.70 3.50 -4.76
C PRO A 34 11.39 3.79 -3.29
N VAL A 35 12.40 3.65 -2.43
CA VAL A 35 12.29 4.03 -1.02
C VAL A 35 11.95 5.52 -0.91
N ALA A 36 10.93 5.83 -0.12
CA ALA A 36 10.53 7.20 0.19
C ALA A 36 11.22 7.69 1.48
N MET A 37 11.59 8.97 1.50
CA MET A 37 12.15 9.64 2.69
C MET A 37 11.06 10.31 3.55
N GLY A 38 9.79 10.08 3.25
CA GLY A 38 8.67 10.53 4.07
C GLY A 38 8.63 9.79 5.41
N SER A 39 7.96 10.39 6.39
CA SER A 39 7.75 9.79 7.70
C SER A 39 6.34 9.21 7.82
N GLU A 40 6.22 7.97 8.28
CA GLU A 40 4.95 7.26 8.40
C GLU A 40 4.91 6.48 9.73
N ASP A 41 3.85 6.65 10.51
CA ASP A 41 3.73 6.03 11.84
C ASP A 41 3.25 4.58 11.77
N PHE A 42 2.81 4.12 10.59
CA PHE A 42 2.56 2.70 10.31
C PHE A 42 3.79 1.81 10.63
N SER A 43 4.99 2.39 10.61
CA SER A 43 6.22 1.77 11.07
C SER A 43 6.09 1.07 12.43
N TYR A 44 5.30 1.62 13.37
CA TYR A 44 5.08 0.98 14.67
C TYR A 44 4.33 -0.35 14.58
N PHE A 45 3.46 -0.55 13.59
CA PHE A 45 2.79 -1.84 13.38
C PHE A 45 3.76 -2.87 12.80
N GLY A 46 4.58 -2.47 11.82
CA GLY A 46 5.59 -3.34 11.21
C GLY A 46 6.65 -3.85 12.19
N GLU A 47 6.90 -3.15 13.29
CA GLU A 47 7.77 -3.64 14.37
C GLU A 47 7.13 -4.76 15.23
N LYS A 48 5.81 -4.97 15.14
CA LYS A 48 5.06 -5.90 16.01
C LYS A 48 4.53 -7.12 15.28
N VAL A 49 4.14 -6.97 14.02
CA VAL A 49 3.52 -8.03 13.22
C VAL A 49 4.01 -7.96 11.77
N PRO A 50 4.01 -9.09 11.04
CA PRO A 50 4.21 -9.06 9.60
C PRO A 50 3.20 -8.11 8.95
N ALA A 51 3.71 -7.07 8.29
CA ALA A 51 2.88 -6.00 7.73
C ALA A 51 3.39 -5.58 6.34
N ALA A 52 2.46 -5.13 5.50
CA ALA A 52 2.74 -4.56 4.18
C ALA A 52 2.05 -3.20 4.03
N TYR A 53 2.85 -2.17 3.79
CA TYR A 53 2.44 -0.82 3.46
C TYR A 53 2.68 -0.58 1.97
N VAL A 54 1.64 -0.15 1.26
CA VAL A 54 1.68 0.05 -0.20
C VAL A 54 1.03 1.38 -0.57
N PHE A 55 1.45 1.95 -1.70
CA PHE A 55 0.80 3.12 -2.27
C PHE A 55 -0.29 2.69 -3.26
N LEU A 56 -1.45 3.34 -3.19
CA LEU A 56 -2.47 3.27 -4.23
C LEU A 56 -2.29 4.47 -5.16
N GLY A 57 -2.06 4.23 -6.45
CA GLY A 57 -1.91 5.29 -7.44
C GLY A 57 -3.21 6.09 -7.60
N ILE A 58 -3.16 7.41 -7.37
CA ILE A 58 -4.31 8.33 -7.52
C ILE A 58 -4.07 9.44 -8.56
N ALA A 59 -2.86 9.48 -9.13
CA ALA A 59 -2.44 10.57 -10.02
C ALA A 59 -3.13 10.44 -11.38
N ASP A 60 -3.76 11.53 -11.81
CA ASP A 60 -4.39 11.70 -13.12
C ASP A 60 -4.22 13.18 -13.52
N GLU A 61 -3.49 13.44 -14.59
CA GLU A 61 -3.19 14.82 -15.02
C GLU A 61 -4.42 15.51 -15.60
N GLU A 62 -5.29 14.78 -16.30
CA GLU A 62 -6.51 15.33 -16.90
C GLU A 62 -7.50 15.76 -15.81
N LYS A 63 -7.49 15.06 -14.68
CA LYS A 63 -8.30 15.39 -13.50
C LYS A 63 -7.60 16.31 -12.49
N GLY A 64 -6.32 16.63 -12.71
CA GLY A 64 -5.54 17.49 -11.82
C GLY A 64 -5.27 16.89 -10.43
N THR A 65 -5.23 15.55 -10.32
CA THR A 65 -5.00 14.82 -9.05
C THR A 65 -3.55 14.34 -8.90
N ASN A 66 -2.63 14.86 -9.72
CA ASN A 66 -1.20 14.55 -9.70
C ASN A 66 -0.36 15.45 -8.78
N ASN A 67 -1.00 16.35 -8.02
CA ASN A 67 -0.31 17.17 -7.02
C ASN A 67 0.17 16.33 -5.84
N GLN A 68 1.38 16.59 -5.34
CA GLN A 68 1.96 15.85 -4.22
C GLN A 68 1.16 16.03 -2.92
N HIS A 69 1.28 15.05 -2.02
CA HIS A 69 0.82 15.17 -0.64
C HIS A 69 1.37 16.45 0.02
N HIS A 70 0.60 17.05 0.93
CA HIS A 70 0.90 18.34 1.59
C HIS A 70 0.89 19.60 0.70
N ASN A 71 0.55 19.49 -0.59
CA ASN A 71 0.34 20.65 -1.45
C ASN A 71 -1.06 21.27 -1.21
N PRO A 72 -1.24 22.62 -1.14
CA PRO A 72 -2.55 23.26 -1.03
C PRO A 72 -3.53 22.96 -2.20
N LYS A 73 -3.00 22.51 -3.34
CA LYS A 73 -3.77 22.07 -4.51
C LYS A 73 -3.93 20.55 -4.57
N PHE A 74 -3.54 19.83 -3.52
CA PHE A 74 -3.74 18.38 -3.44
C PHE A 74 -5.22 18.04 -3.67
N ASN A 75 -5.45 17.02 -4.49
CA ASN A 75 -6.78 16.51 -4.80
C ASN A 75 -6.66 15.00 -5.06
N VAL A 76 -7.77 14.28 -4.95
CA VAL A 76 -7.82 12.81 -5.05
C VAL A 76 -8.68 12.38 -6.23
N ASN A 77 -8.26 11.33 -6.95
CA ASN A 77 -9.08 10.67 -7.95
C ASN A 77 -9.94 9.60 -7.27
N ASP A 78 -11.16 9.96 -6.86
CA ASP A 78 -12.05 9.07 -6.09
C ASP A 78 -12.47 7.79 -6.83
N GLU A 79 -12.31 7.73 -8.16
CA GLU A 79 -12.58 6.52 -8.95
C GLU A 79 -11.66 5.35 -8.59
N VAL A 80 -10.53 5.60 -7.92
CA VAL A 80 -9.61 4.56 -7.45
C VAL A 80 -10.07 3.91 -6.13
N LEU A 81 -10.98 4.55 -5.39
CA LEU A 81 -11.39 4.07 -4.07
C LEU A 81 -11.99 2.66 -4.08
N PRO A 82 -12.85 2.26 -5.05
CA PRO A 82 -13.34 0.88 -5.12
C PRO A 82 -12.22 -0.14 -5.35
N ARG A 83 -11.19 0.21 -6.12
CA ARG A 83 -10.02 -0.65 -6.36
C ARG A 83 -9.18 -0.80 -5.08
N GLY A 84 -8.96 0.30 -4.36
CA GLY A 84 -8.29 0.27 -3.05
C GLY A 84 -9.02 -0.59 -2.03
N ALA A 85 -10.35 -0.47 -1.96
CA ALA A 85 -11.17 -1.30 -1.08
C ALA A 85 -11.11 -2.78 -1.46
N ALA A 86 -11.19 -3.10 -2.76
CA ALA A 86 -11.06 -4.47 -3.26
C ALA A 86 -9.69 -5.07 -2.95
N LEU A 87 -8.60 -4.29 -3.10
CA LEU A 87 -7.25 -4.71 -2.77
C LEU A 87 -7.12 -5.09 -1.29
N LEU A 88 -7.57 -4.22 -0.38
CA LEU A 88 -7.50 -4.49 1.06
C LEU A 88 -8.36 -5.70 1.46
N ALA A 89 -9.54 -5.86 0.86
CA ALA A 89 -10.39 -7.04 1.08
C ALA A 89 -9.72 -8.33 0.58
N ALA A 90 -9.14 -8.31 -0.63
CA ALA A 90 -8.43 -9.46 -1.20
C ALA A 90 -7.21 -9.84 -0.36
N PHE A 91 -6.44 -8.85 0.09
CA PHE A 91 -5.31 -9.06 1.00
C PHE A 91 -5.76 -9.72 2.31
N ALA A 92 -6.80 -9.18 2.96
CA ALA A 92 -7.32 -9.73 4.20
C ALA A 92 -7.84 -11.18 4.05
N MET A 93 -8.52 -11.48 2.93
CA MET A 93 -8.99 -12.84 2.64
C MET A 93 -7.84 -13.83 2.48
N ARG A 94 -6.74 -13.42 1.83
CA ARG A 94 -5.56 -14.28 1.65
C ARG A 94 -4.77 -14.48 2.93
N MET A 95 -4.53 -13.41 3.68
CA MET A 95 -3.85 -13.50 4.99
C MET A 95 -4.60 -14.43 5.97
N ASN A 96 -5.92 -14.59 5.80
CA ASN A 96 -6.74 -15.51 6.60
C ASN A 96 -6.83 -16.93 6.02
N GLY A 97 -6.77 -17.07 4.68
CA GLY A 97 -6.97 -18.33 3.96
C GLY A 97 -5.67 -19.11 3.69
N GLU A 98 -4.57 -18.41 3.45
CA GLU A 98 -3.24 -18.98 3.56
C GLU A 98 -2.96 -19.12 5.04
N SER A 99 -2.62 -20.32 5.50
CA SER A 99 -2.11 -20.52 6.85
C SER A 99 -0.86 -19.64 6.97
N CYS A 100 -1.04 -18.45 7.55
CA CYS A 100 0.05 -17.55 7.90
C CYS A 100 1.19 -18.40 8.47
N PRO A 101 2.41 -18.35 7.92
CA PRO A 101 3.51 -19.26 8.28
C PRO A 101 3.99 -19.06 9.74
N HIS A 102 3.25 -18.29 10.55
CA HIS A 102 3.51 -17.98 11.95
C HIS A 102 2.34 -18.39 12.87
N LYS A 103 1.40 -19.21 12.38
CA LYS A 103 0.52 -20.01 13.26
C LYS A 103 1.23 -21.27 13.74
#